data_AF-A0A5N5Q675-F1
#
_entry.id   AF-A0A5N5Q675-F1
#
_cell.length_a   1.000
_cell.length_b   1.000
_cell.length_c   1.000
_cell.angle_alpha   90.00
_cell.angle_beta   90.00
_cell.angle_gamma   90.00
#
_symmetry.space_group_name_H-M   'P 1'
#
loop_
_entity.id
_entity.type
_entity.pdbx_description
1 polymer ?
#
loop_
_entity_poly.entity_id
_entity_poly.type
_entity_poly.pdbx_seq_one_letter_code
_entity_poly.pdbx_strand_id
1 'polypeptide(L)'
;MSGHSEQRFKNTLVQREKEKIERDEKKTVRFAHPERISEVMHRSEFEKVTQTGFALLSKELAHQREAELARVALILVRREALRRVLEEERQLYAKELSQKGLAIYQQRI
;
A
#
# COMPACT_ATOMS: atom_id res chain seq x y z
N MET A 1 -14.61 56.47 59.40
CA MET A 1 -14.32 56.71 57.97
C MET A 1 -13.25 55.73 57.45
N SER A 2 -13.51 54.41 57.41
CA SER A 2 -12.51 53.40 56.95
C SER A 2 -13.02 52.41 55.88
N GLY A 3 -14.29 52.46 55.47
CA GLY A 3 -14.85 51.47 54.54
C GLY A 3 -14.47 51.65 53.07
N HIS A 4 -14.04 52.84 52.64
CA HIS A 4 -13.75 53.12 51.24
C HIS A 4 -12.36 52.68 50.77
N SER A 5 -11.38 52.56 51.67
CA SER A 5 -10.03 52.08 51.32
C SER A 5 -9.99 50.55 51.13
N GLU A 6 -10.69 49.80 51.99
CA GLU A 6 -10.78 48.33 51.89
C GLU A 6 -11.51 47.86 50.63
N GLN A 7 -12.57 48.57 50.21
CA GLN A 7 -13.30 48.26 48.97
C GLN A 7 -12.45 48.48 47.71
N ARG A 8 -11.64 49.55 47.68
CA ARG A 8 -10.72 49.81 46.57
C ARG A 8 -9.62 48.74 46.50
N PHE A 9 -9.09 48.31 47.65
CA PHE A 9 -8.06 47.28 47.71
C PHE A 9 -8.56 45.92 47.23
N LYS A 10 -9.78 45.53 47.65
CA LYS A 10 -10.45 44.30 47.18
C LYS A 10 -10.69 44.33 45.67
N ASN A 11 -11.11 45.47 45.11
CA ASN A 11 -11.29 45.62 43.66
C ASN A 11 -9.96 45.48 42.88
N THR A 12 -8.87 46.07 43.37
CA THR A 12 -7.54 45.91 42.71
C THR A 12 -7.01 44.48 42.79
N LEU A 13 -7.32 43.75 43.86
CA LEU A 13 -6.88 42.37 44.04
C LEU A 13 -7.63 41.44 43.09
N VAL A 14 -8.95 41.63 42.96
CA VAL A 14 -9.79 40.90 42.01
C VAL A 14 -9.38 41.19 40.56
N GLN A 15 -9.03 42.45 40.21
CA GLN A 15 -8.52 42.78 38.88
C GLN A 15 -7.19 42.07 38.57
N ARG A 16 -6.26 42.02 39.52
CA ARG A 16 -4.98 41.32 39.35
C ARG A 16 -5.15 39.81 39.20
N GLU A 17 -6.11 39.19 39.89
CA GLU A 17 -6.41 37.77 39.70
C GLU A 17 -7.02 37.49 38.34
N LYS A 18 -7.96 38.32 37.88
CA LYS A 18 -8.52 38.21 36.52
C LYS A 18 -7.45 38.31 35.44
N GLU A 19 -6.52 39.27 35.57
CA GLU A 19 -5.40 39.41 34.64
C GLU A 19 -4.41 38.24 34.67
N LYS A 20 -4.23 37.57 35.83
CA LYS A 20 -3.41 36.36 35.93
C LYS A 20 -4.08 35.20 35.20
N ILE A 21 -5.37 34.97 35.45
CA ILE A 21 -6.16 33.93 34.79
C ILE A 21 -6.12 34.11 33.27
N GLU A 22 -6.37 35.33 32.78
CA GLU A 22 -6.34 35.63 31.34
C GLU A 22 -4.96 35.39 30.70
N ARG A 23 -3.87 35.68 31.43
CA ARG A 23 -2.50 35.40 30.95
C ARG A 23 -2.20 33.91 30.92
N ASP A 24 -2.68 33.16 31.90
CA ASP A 24 -2.46 31.72 31.96
C ASP A 24 -3.30 30.99 30.89
N GLU A 25 -4.53 31.43 30.63
CA GLU A 25 -5.35 30.97 29.50
C GLU A 25 -4.70 31.28 28.14
N LYS A 26 -4.16 32.49 27.95
CA LYS A 26 -3.42 32.82 26.71
C LYS A 26 -2.16 31.97 26.54
N LYS A 27 -1.49 31.60 27.64
CA LYS A 27 -0.32 30.69 27.59
C LYS A 27 -0.75 29.27 27.24
N THR A 28 -1.77 28.70 27.89
CA THR A 28 -2.24 27.34 27.60
C THR A 28 -2.72 27.21 26.16
N VAL A 29 -3.44 28.21 25.63
CA VAL A 29 -3.84 28.25 24.22
C VAL A 29 -2.62 28.34 23.29
N ARG A 30 -1.60 29.15 23.64
CA ARG A 30 -0.34 29.23 22.88
C ARG A 30 0.49 27.94 22.90
N PHE A 31 0.43 27.14 23.96
CA PHE A 31 1.14 25.86 24.03
C PHE A 31 0.37 24.71 23.35
N ALA A 32 -0.97 24.74 23.40
CA ALA A 32 -1.81 23.76 22.71
C ALA A 32 -1.77 23.89 21.18
N HIS A 33 -1.49 25.08 20.64
CA HIS A 33 -1.52 25.31 19.19
C HIS A 33 -0.35 24.66 18.43
N PRO A 34 0.91 24.78 18.87
CA PRO A 34 2.07 24.09 18.30
C PRO A 34 1.99 22.57 18.41
N GLU A 35 1.48 22.05 19.53
CA GLU A 35 1.30 20.60 19.74
C GLU A 35 0.34 20.00 18.70
N ARG A 36 -0.79 20.68 18.45
CA ARG A 36 -1.73 20.27 17.39
C ARG A 36 -1.13 20.33 16.00
N ILE A 37 -0.31 21.34 15.70
CA ILE A 37 0.38 21.44 14.40
C ILE A 37 1.39 20.30 14.24
N SER A 38 2.14 20.00 15.30
CA SER A 38 3.08 18.88 15.34
C SER A 38 2.38 17.53 15.08
N GLU A 39 1.25 17.28 15.74
CA GLU A 39 0.45 16.07 15.52
C GLU A 39 -0.04 15.93 14.08
N VAL A 40 -0.52 17.01 13.46
CA VAL A 40 -0.98 17.01 12.07
C VAL A 40 0.18 16.72 11.11
N MET A 41 1.35 17.31 11.35
CA MET A 41 2.55 17.07 10.55
C MET A 41 2.98 15.61 10.64
N HIS A 42 3.09 15.05 11.85
CA HIS A 42 3.47 13.65 12.05
C HIS A 42 2.47 12.66 11.43
N ARG A 43 1.16 12.95 11.52
CA ARG A 43 0.15 12.13 10.82
C ARG A 43 0.33 12.18 9.31
N SER A 44 0.56 13.36 8.75
CA SER A 44 0.76 13.51 7.31
C SER A 44 2.04 12.81 6.81
N GLU A 45 3.11 12.82 7.61
CA GLU A 45 4.35 12.10 7.31
C GLU A 45 4.15 10.59 7.38
N PHE A 46 3.45 10.11 8.41
CA PHE A 46 3.10 8.70 8.55
C PHE A 46 2.22 8.20 7.41
N GLU A 47 1.23 8.98 6.99
CA GLU A 47 0.38 8.65 5.83
C GLU A 47 1.19 8.59 4.53
N LYS A 48 2.12 9.52 4.31
CA LYS A 48 3.01 9.48 3.13
C LYS A 48 3.93 8.25 3.15
N VAL A 49 4.53 7.93 4.29
CA VAL A 49 5.40 6.75 4.43
C VAL A 49 4.60 5.46 4.20
N THR A 50 3.40 5.36 4.74
CA THR A 50 2.55 4.17 4.56
C THR A 50 2.02 4.03 3.14
N GLN A 51 1.61 5.13 2.49
CA GLN A 51 1.16 5.12 1.09
C GLN A 51 2.30 4.74 0.13
N THR A 52 3.51 5.30 0.32
CA THR A 52 4.67 4.96 -0.50
C THR A 52 5.10 3.51 -0.28
N GLY A 53 5.10 3.03 0.96
CA GLY A 53 5.35 1.62 1.28
C GLY A 53 4.34 0.67 0.63
N PHE A 54 3.05 0.99 0.70
CA PHE A 54 2.01 0.21 0.03
C PHE A 54 2.15 0.22 -1.50
N ALA A 55 2.46 1.39 -2.08
CA ALA A 55 2.70 1.52 -3.51
C ALA A 55 3.88 0.66 -3.97
N LEU A 56 4.98 0.61 -3.20
CA LEU A 56 6.13 -0.24 -3.49
C LEU A 56 5.77 -1.72 -3.45
N LEU A 57 5.09 -2.17 -2.39
CA LEU A 57 4.62 -3.56 -2.28
C LEU A 57 3.69 -3.96 -3.44
N SER A 58 2.79 -3.06 -3.84
CA SER A 58 1.87 -3.31 -4.96
C SER A 58 2.59 -3.46 -6.29
N LYS A 59 3.65 -2.67 -6.52
CA LYS A 59 4.49 -2.77 -7.73
C LYS A 59 5.29 -4.07 -7.74
N GLU A 60 5.86 -4.45 -6.61
CA GLU A 60 6.61 -5.70 -6.50
C GLU A 60 5.72 -6.93 -6.75
N LEU A 61 4.51 -6.94 -6.18
CA LEU A 61 3.52 -7.99 -6.43
C LEU A 61 3.10 -8.05 -7.92
N ALA A 62 2.91 -6.89 -8.56
CA ALA A 62 2.59 -6.84 -9.98
C ALA A 62 3.71 -7.44 -10.84
N HIS A 63 4.97 -7.08 -10.58
CA HIS A 63 6.12 -7.63 -11.31
C HIS A 63 6.28 -9.14 -11.11
N GLN A 64 6.04 -9.66 -9.90
CA GLN A 64 6.06 -11.10 -9.66
C GLN A 64 5.00 -11.82 -10.50
N ARG A 65 3.77 -11.28 -10.54
CA ARG A 65 2.68 -11.84 -11.33
C ARG A 65 2.95 -11.77 -12.83
N GLU A 66 3.53 -10.67 -13.32
CA GLU A 66 3.97 -10.56 -14.72
C GLU A 66 5.03 -11.62 -15.07
N ALA A 67 6.01 -11.83 -14.19
CA ALA A 67 7.04 -12.84 -14.40
C ALA A 67 6.48 -14.28 -14.40
N GLU A 68 5.47 -14.56 -13.58
CA GLU A 68 4.76 -15.85 -13.59
C GLU A 68 3.99 -16.05 -14.88
N LEU A 69 3.22 -15.05 -15.31
CA LEU A 69 2.47 -15.10 -16.57
C LEU A 69 3.39 -15.29 -17.78
N ALA A 70 4.53 -14.59 -17.82
CA ALA A 70 5.54 -14.75 -18.85
C ALA A 70 6.10 -16.18 -18.89
N ARG A 71 6.36 -16.79 -17.72
CA ARG A 71 6.80 -18.19 -17.63
C ARG A 71 5.73 -19.16 -18.14
N VAL A 72 4.46 -18.95 -17.78
CA VAL A 72 3.35 -19.79 -18.26
C VAL A 72 3.20 -19.66 -19.78
N ALA A 73 3.25 -18.45 -20.33
CA ALA A 73 3.19 -18.22 -21.76
C ALA A 73 4.32 -18.94 -22.50
N LEU A 74 5.56 -18.86 -21.99
CA LEU A 74 6.70 -19.58 -22.56
C LEU A 74 6.49 -21.11 -22.54
N ILE A 75 5.96 -21.65 -21.46
CA ILE A 75 5.65 -23.09 -21.35
C ILE A 75 4.61 -23.50 -22.38
N LEU A 76 3.55 -22.72 -22.56
CA LEU A 76 2.50 -23.01 -23.55
C LEU A 76 3.05 -23.00 -24.97
N VAL A 77 3.86 -22.00 -25.32
CA VAL A 77 4.52 -21.92 -26.63
C VAL A 77 5.44 -23.12 -26.87
N ARG A 78 6.25 -23.50 -25.88
CA ARG A 78 7.14 -24.67 -25.97
C ARG A 78 6.37 -25.98 -26.10
N ARG A 79 5.29 -26.15 -25.33
CA ARG A 79 4.43 -27.33 -25.42
C ARG A 79 3.80 -27.45 -26.80
N GLU A 80 3.34 -26.35 -27.37
CA GLU A 80 2.74 -26.35 -28.70
C GLU A 80 3.78 -26.65 -29.79
N ALA A 81 4.98 -26.07 -29.70
CA ALA A 81 6.08 -26.40 -30.60
C ALA A 81 6.45 -27.89 -30.53
N LEU A 82 6.56 -28.45 -29.32
CA LEU A 82 6.84 -29.87 -29.13
C LEU A 82 5.73 -30.76 -29.70
N ARG A 83 4.45 -30.40 -29.50
CA ARG A 83 3.32 -31.13 -30.09
C ARG A 83 3.40 -31.20 -31.60
N ARG A 84 3.79 -30.11 -32.27
CA ARG A 84 3.94 -30.08 -33.73
C ARG A 84 5.03 -31.04 -34.20
N VAL A 85 6.21 -30.99 -33.57
CA VAL A 85 7.32 -31.91 -33.89
C VAL A 85 6.91 -33.37 -33.70
N LEU A 86 6.26 -33.69 -32.57
CA LEU A 86 5.79 -35.05 -32.30
C LEU A 86 4.73 -35.51 -33.31
N GLU A 87 3.83 -34.63 -33.74
CA GLU A 87 2.83 -34.97 -34.75
C GLU A 87 3.46 -35.18 -36.14
N GLU A 88 4.46 -34.38 -36.51
CA GLU A 88 5.25 -34.56 -37.73
C GLU A 88 5.98 -35.92 -37.72
N GLU A 89 6.68 -36.25 -36.64
CA GLU A 89 7.33 -37.55 -36.46
C GLU A 89 6.32 -38.69 -36.53
N ARG A 90 5.17 -38.57 -35.85
CA ARG A 90 4.11 -39.57 -35.88
C ARG A 90 3.60 -39.82 -37.29
N GLN A 91 3.44 -38.77 -38.10
CA GLN A 91 3.01 -38.90 -39.49
C GLN A 91 4.06 -39.59 -40.36
N LEU A 92 5.35 -39.28 -40.16
CA LEU A 92 6.45 -39.98 -40.84
C LEU A 92 6.45 -41.46 -40.50
N TYR A 93 6.38 -41.81 -39.21
CA TYR A 93 6.32 -43.20 -38.76
C TYR A 93 5.08 -43.93 -39.29
N ALA A 94 3.91 -43.27 -39.33
CA ALA A 94 2.71 -43.87 -39.90
C ALA A 94 2.88 -44.21 -41.40
N LYS A 95 3.54 -43.34 -42.16
CA LYS A 95 3.86 -43.61 -43.58
C LYS A 95 4.82 -44.79 -43.73
N GLU A 96 5.89 -44.84 -42.93
CA GLU A 96 6.86 -45.94 -42.95
C GLU A 96 6.22 -47.29 -42.60
N LEU A 97 5.34 -47.31 -41.59
CA LEU A 97 4.62 -48.51 -41.21
C LEU A 97 3.65 -48.95 -42.31
N SER A 98 2.93 -48.01 -42.92
CA SER A 98 2.04 -48.31 -44.04
C SER A 98 2.78 -48.94 -45.22
N GLN A 99 4.01 -48.49 -45.52
CA GLN A 99 4.86 -49.12 -46.55
C GLN A 99 5.23 -50.56 -46.22
N LYS A 100 5.32 -50.89 -44.92
CA LYS A 100 5.57 -52.25 -44.42
C LYS A 100 4.29 -53.08 -44.26
N GLY A 101 3.13 -52.54 -44.62
CA GLY A 101 1.83 -53.18 -44.41
C GLY A 101 1.38 -53.23 -42.94
N LEU A 102 1.98 -52.40 -42.08
CA LEU A 102 1.69 -52.29 -40.65
C LEU A 102 0.99 -50.96 -40.34
N ALA A 103 0.31 -50.87 -39.19
CA ALA A 103 -0.36 -49.65 -38.76
C ALA A 103 -0.18 -49.40 -37.26
N ILE A 104 -0.21 -48.12 -36.86
CA ILE A 104 -0.23 -47.72 -35.44
C ILE A 104 -1.66 -47.79 -34.93
N TYR A 105 -1.86 -48.45 -33.78
CA TYR A 105 -3.15 -48.46 -33.10
C TYR A 105 -3.50 -47.05 -32.61
N GLN A 106 -4.61 -46.50 -33.09
CA GLN A 106 -5.17 -45.25 -32.56
C GLN A 106 -6.19 -45.59 -31.47
N GLN A 107 -5.90 -45.21 -30.23
CA GLN A 107 -6.92 -45.22 -29.17
C GLN A 107 -8.06 -44.29 -29.59
N ARG A 108 -9.27 -44.84 -29.73
CA ARG A 108 -10.50 -44.05 -29.84
C ARG A 108 -10.83 -43.52 -28.44
N ILE A 109 -10.80 -42.20 -28.29
CA ILE A 109 -11.30 -41.48 -27.11
C ILE A 109 -12.70 -40.98 -27.43
#